data_AF-A0A7W1RW60-F1
#
_entry.id   AF-A0A7W1RW60-F1
#
_cell.length_a   1.000
_cell.length_b   1.000
_cell.length_c   1.000
_cell.angle_alpha   90.00
_cell.angle_beta   90.00
_cell.angle_gamma   90.00
#
_symmetry.space_group_name_H-M   'P 1'
#
loop_
_entity.id
_entity.type
_entity.pdbx_description
1 polymer ?
#
loop_
_entity_poly.entity_id
_entity_poly.type
_entity_poly.pdbx_seq_one_letter_code
_entity_poly.pdbx_strand_id
1 'polypeptide(L)' 'LDGAGRGSTEPATIADVVFVGSFTRYLVETDSGDQLTVVQQSDGTRAEPGTRVQVGWRDADAYEIHQPPQTNDQQEVR' A
#
# COMPACT_ATOMS: atom_id res chain seq x y z
N LEU A 1 -11.62 -19.91 18.52
CA LEU A 1 -10.71 -19.12 17.67
C LEU A 1 -11.45 -18.91 16.37
N ASP A 2 -12.25 -17.85 16.31
CA ASP A 2 -13.12 -17.57 15.18
C ASP A 2 -12.29 -17.19 13.95
N GLY A 3 -12.67 -17.72 12.79
CA GLY A 3 -11.97 -17.60 11.52
C GLY A 3 -11.94 -16.19 10.95
N ALA A 4 -11.13 -15.30 11.52
CA ALA A 4 -10.59 -14.15 10.81
C ALA A 4 -9.52 -14.71 9.84
N GLY A 5 -9.83 -14.67 8.54
CA GLY A 5 -9.05 -15.27 7.46
C GLY A 5 -7.56 -14.99 7.55
N ARG A 6 -6.75 -15.91 7.01
CA ARG A 6 -5.30 -15.74 6.89
C ARG A 6 -5.03 -14.35 6.31
N GLY A 7 -4.10 -13.64 6.93
CA GLY A 7 -3.62 -12.36 6.43
C GLY A 7 -2.15 -12.54 6.09
N SER A 8 -1.69 -11.76 5.13
CA SER A 8 -0.28 -11.71 4.77
C SER A 8 0.39 -10.56 5.51
N THR A 9 1.66 -10.74 5.87
CA THR A 9 2.50 -9.70 6.45
C THR A 9 3.83 -9.65 5.73
N GLU A 10 4.32 -8.45 5.45
CA GLU A 10 5.58 -8.20 4.77
C GLU A 10 6.43 -7.21 5.58
N PRO A 11 7.72 -7.50 5.83
CA PRO A 11 8.66 -6.53 6.38
C PRO A 11 8.93 -5.42 5.36
N ALA A 12 9.01 -4.17 5.83
CA ALA A 12 9.18 -3.00 4.97
C ALA A 12 9.93 -1.84 5.67
N THR A 13 10.44 -0.91 4.88
CA THR A 13 11.01 0.37 5.32
C THR A 13 10.14 1.52 4.85
N ILE A 14 9.89 2.50 5.71
CA ILE A 14 9.19 3.73 5.31
C ILE A 14 10.12 4.55 4.41
N ALA A 15 9.69 4.82 3.18
CA ALA A 15 10.39 5.66 2.22
C ALA A 15 9.95 7.13 2.35
N ASP A 16 8.66 7.39 2.60
CA ASP A 16 8.12 8.75 2.71
C ASP A 16 6.87 8.81 3.60
N VAL A 17 6.58 9.99 4.14
CA VAL A 17 5.46 10.26 5.06
C VAL A 17 4.76 11.55 4.65
N VAL A 18 3.49 11.43 4.25
CA VAL A 18 2.65 12.56 3.88
C VAL A 18 1.48 12.67 4.85
N PHE A 19 1.37 13.84 5.50
CA PHE A 19 0.23 14.14 6.35
C PHE A 19 -0.91 14.75 5.52
N VAL A 20 -2.09 14.15 5.59
CA VAL A 20 -3.28 14.57 4.84
C VAL A 20 -4.46 14.71 5.81
N GLY A 21 -4.52 15.85 6.50
CA GLY A 21 -5.62 16.18 7.41
C GLY A 21 -5.73 15.19 8.57
N SER A 22 -6.75 14.34 8.57
CA SER A 22 -6.97 13.33 9.62
C SER A 22 -6.23 12.01 9.40
N PHE A 23 -5.47 11.88 8.31
CA PHE A 23 -4.74 10.67 7.95
C PHE A 23 -3.26 10.96 7.71
N THR A 24 -2.44 9.93 7.92
CA THR A 24 -1.06 9.88 7.47
C THR A 24 -0.93 8.80 6.41
N ARG A 25 -0.32 9.16 5.29
CA ARG A 25 0.02 8.25 4.21
C ARG A 25 1.49 7.91 4.30
N TYR A 26 1.80 6.63 4.40
CA TYR A 26 3.15 6.09 4.38
C TYR A 26 3.40 5.46 3.02
N LEU A 27 4.48 5.87 2.38
CA LEU A 27 5.07 5.12 1.29
C LEU A 27 6.09 4.15 1.89
N VAL A 28 5.92 2.86 1.64
CA VAL A 28 6.83 1.84 2.16
C VAL A 28 7.43 1.03 1.02
N GLU A 29 8.69 0.65 1.18
CA GLU A 29 9.39 -0.32 0.33
C GLU A 29 9.49 -1.63 1.10
N THR A 30 8.88 -2.67 0.55
CA THR A 30 8.94 -4.03 1.10
C THR A 30 10.31 -4.63 0.84
N ASP A 31 10.72 -5.62 1.64
CA ASP A 31 12.00 -6.31 1.44
C ASP A 31 12.04 -7.14 0.15
N SER A 32 10.86 -7.46 -0.42
CA SER A 32 10.71 -8.09 -1.74
C SER A 32 10.91 -7.10 -2.89
N GLY A 33 10.98 -5.79 -2.62
CA GLY A 33 11.24 -4.73 -3.59
C GLY A 33 9.98 -4.04 -4.12
N ASP A 34 8.79 -4.44 -3.67
CA ASP A 34 7.54 -3.77 -4.01
C ASP A 34 7.34 -2.50 -3.19
N GLN A 35 6.64 -1.54 -3.79
CA GLN A 35 6.27 -0.29 -3.12
C GLN A 35 4.78 -0.27 -2.80
N LEU A 36 4.45 -0.01 -1.53
CA LEU A 36 3.07 0.04 -1.05
C LEU A 36 2.73 1.40 -0.46
N THR A 37 1.48 1.80 -0.62
CA THR A 37 0.90 2.95 0.07
C THR A 37 0.04 2.45 1.23
N VAL A 38 0.39 2.85 2.45
CA VAL A 38 -0.40 2.56 3.65
C VAL A 38 -1.06 3.85 4.14
N VAL A 39 -2.35 3.78 4.46
CA VAL A 39 -3.10 4.90 5.03
C VAL A 39 -3.46 4.56 6.47
N GLN A 40 -3.04 5.41 7.40
CA GLN A 40 -3.35 5.30 8.82
C GLN A 40 -4.11 6.54 9.28
N GLN A 41 -5.12 6.36 10.12
CA GLN A 41 -5.74 7.49 10.82
C GLN A 41 -4.75 8.09 11.80
N SER A 42 -4.61 9.41 11.79
CA SER A 42 -3.70 10.11 12.69
C SER A 42 -4.18 9.94 14.14
N ASP A 43 -3.46 9.12 14.91
CA ASP A 43 -3.73 8.81 16.32
C ASP A 43 -2.64 9.33 17.27
N GLY A 44 -1.72 10.14 16.73
CA GLY A 44 -0.54 10.65 17.45
C GLY A 44 0.70 9.75 17.31
N THR A 45 0.55 8.54 16.78
CA THR A 45 1.69 7.70 16.39
C THR A 45 2.29 8.23 15.11
N ARG A 46 3.62 8.42 15.10
CA ARG A 46 4.33 8.85 13.91
C ARG A 46 5.59 8.02 13.74
N ALA A 47 5.68 7.36 12.59
CA ALA A 47 6.91 6.76 12.10
C ALA A 47 7.54 7.69 11.06
N GLU A 48 8.87 7.70 10.99
CA GLU A 48 9.65 8.57 10.10
C GLU A 48 10.26 7.75 8.94
N PRO A 49 10.66 8.39 7.83
CA PRO A 49 11.43 7.72 6.79
C PRO A 49 12.65 6.98 7.36
N GLY A 50 12.93 5.79 6.82
CA GLY A 50 13.95 4.87 7.32
C GLY A 50 13.49 3.93 8.45
N THR A 51 12.30 4.14 9.02
CA THR A 51 11.76 3.25 10.06
C THR A 51 11.41 1.88 9.49
N ARG A 52 11.81 0.82 10.20
CA ARG A 52 11.44 -0.57 9.90
C ARG A 52 10.07 -0.91 10.47
N VAL A 53 9.23 -1.49 9.63
CA VAL A 53 7.83 -1.82 9.97
C VAL A 53 7.45 -3.20 9.45
N GLN A 54 6.34 -3.73 9.94
CA GLN A 54 5.62 -4.86 9.36
C GLN A 54 4.31 -4.32 8.80
N VAL A 55 4.07 -4.51 7.51
CA VAL A 55 2.78 -4.20 6.89
C VAL A 55 1.98 -5.47 6.74
N GLY A 56 0.67 -5.41 6.93
CA GLY A 56 -0.18 -6.58 6.79
C GLY A 56 -1.59 -6.25 6.35
N TRP A 57 -2.21 -7.20 5.69
CA TRP A 57 -3.57 -7.12 5.18
C TRP A 57 -4.26 -8.48 5.31
N ARG A 58 -5.58 -8.46 5.34
CA ARG A 58 -6.38 -9.69 5.33
C ARG A 58 -6.56 -10.14 3.90
N ASP A 59 -6.60 -11.45 3.67
CA ASP A 59 -6.88 -11.98 2.32
C ASP A 59 -8.23 -11.48 1.78
N ALA A 60 -9.21 -11.26 2.67
CA ALA A 60 -10.52 -10.72 2.30
C ALA A 60 -10.49 -9.25 1.81
N ASP A 61 -9.43 -8.50 2.13
CA ASP A 61 -9.24 -7.10 1.73
C ASP A 61 -8.29 -7.00 0.51
N ALA A 62 -7.86 -8.12 -0.07
CA ALA A 62 -7.01 -8.20 -1.25
C ALA A 62 -7.80 -8.65 -2.48
N TYR A 63 -7.48 -8.11 -3.65
CA TYR A 63 -8.08 -8.51 -4.92
C TYR A 63 -7.04 -8.48 -6.04
N GLU A 64 -7.22 -9.36 -7.01
CA GLU A 64 -6.37 -9.43 -8.19
C GLU A 64 -6.90 -8.48 -9.27
N ILE A 65 -6.01 -7.66 -9.84
CA ILE A 65 -6.34 -6.76 -10.95
C ILE A 65 -5.83 -7.41 -12.23
N HIS A 66 -6.75 -7.84 -13.09
CA HIS A 66 -6.40 -8.29 -14.43
C HIS A 66 -6.34 -7.08 -15.37
N GLN A 67 -5.22 -6.88 -16.04
CA GLN A 67 -5.08 -5.79 -17.00
C GLN A 67 -5.91 -6.10 -18.26
N PRO A 68 -6.89 -5.25 -18.64
CA PRO A 68 -7.57 -5.42 -19.91
C PRO A 68 -6.58 -5.16 -21.06
N PRO A 69 -6.77 -5.81 -22.23
CA PRO A 69 -5.93 -5.58 -23.40
C PRO A 69 -5.92 -4.09 -23.74
N GLN A 70 -4.71 -3.54 -23.88
CA GLN A 70 -4.48 -2.13 -24.18
C GLN A 70 -4.85 -1.89 -25.66
N THR A 71 -6.08 -1.45 -25.95
CA THR A 71 -6.41 -0.95 -27.29
C THR A 71 -5.86 0.47 -27.42
N ASN A 72 -4.83 0.63 -28.25
CA ASN A 72 -4.17 1.91 -28.48
C ASN A 72 -4.94 2.73 -29.54
N ASP A 73 -6.12 3.25 -29.19
CA ASP A 73 -6.97 4.07 -30.08
C ASP A 73 -6.59 5.56 -30.05
N GLN A 74 -5.30 5.88 -30.13
CA GLN A 74 -4.87 7.26 -30.41
C GLN A 74 -4.79 7.46 -31.93
N GLN A 75 -5.95 7.59 -32.58
CA GLN A 75 -6.02 8.12 -33.94
C GLN A 75 -5.72 9.62 -33.91
N GLU A 76 -4.58 10.00 -34.47
CA GLU A 76 -4.24 11.38 -34.85
C GLU A 76 -5.38 11.97 -35.70
N VAL A 77 -6.07 13.00 -35.19
CA VAL A 77 -6.90 13.86 -36.04
C VAL A 77 -5.96 14.89 -36.67
N ARG A 78 -5.71 14.72 -37.97
CA ARG A 78 -5.01 15.70 -38.81
C ARG A 78 -5.88 16.92 -39.09
#